data_AF-A0A832WW58-F1
#
_entry.id   AF-A0A832WW58-F1
#
_cell.length_a   1.000
_cell.length_b   1.000
_cell.length_c   1.000
_cell.angle_alpha   90.00
_cell.angle_beta   90.00
_cell.angle_gamma   90.00
#
_symmetry.space_group_name_H-M   'P 1'
#
loop_
_entity.id
_entity.type
_entity.pdbx_description
1 polymer ?
#
loop_
_entity_poly.entity_id
_entity_poly.type
_entity_poly.pdbx_seq_one_letter_code
_entity_poly.pdbx_strand_id
1 'polypeptide(L)'
;MAKKTETVDPQERFQEFFKRKKYRQKISQMALTGRESITVDFEELFAFDEALAGKLLDKPDEFLPHADNALYAQLGIEDAEYAEKMEKTTVRIVRLLGKEQLRRLGSKQMGKLVMIEGIVVRATPVRPMVMQASFKCKRCGTVSRVEQTGSFLRAPFECSDPSCRQKGPFEFVQDESSFIDSQDLRLQERPEDLPPGQLPRTLNVKLVGSEIVDLARPGDHVSVVGAVRAVAPSRPGIGKLRTFILHLDANSLEVLGKEPETSPPSPEEEEKILELAKDPLVHKKIMSSIAPSIYGYEHIKEAIMYLLFGGVSKQLPDITVRGEMNALLIGDPGTAKSQLLQYVARIAPRGLYTSGRGTTAAGLTAAVIREKGGSMSLEAGALVLADKGIACIDEMDKMRPEDRVAIHEAMEQHTVSVAKGGIVATLNARTAILAAANPALGRYEPHRTVAENISLPVTILSRFDLIFVLRDIPNKEADGKMSEHILEIHRKGLSPVEAPIDAEL
;
A
#
# COMPACT_ATOMS: atom_id res chain seq x y z
N MET A 1 -28.96 -38.92 -18.04
CA MET A 1 -27.65 -39.19 -18.67
C MET A 1 -26.63 -38.24 -18.08
N ALA A 2 -25.90 -38.71 -17.06
CA ALA A 2 -24.85 -37.94 -16.42
C ALA A 2 -23.61 -37.93 -17.34
N LYS A 3 -23.22 -36.74 -17.83
CA LYS A 3 -21.93 -36.56 -18.48
C LYS A 3 -20.85 -36.82 -17.42
N LYS A 4 -20.14 -37.94 -17.58
CA LYS A 4 -18.89 -38.20 -16.86
C LYS A 4 -17.92 -37.09 -17.24
N THR A 5 -17.64 -36.20 -16.29
CA THR A 5 -16.51 -35.27 -16.37
C THR A 5 -15.25 -36.11 -16.35
N GLU A 6 -14.54 -36.19 -17.47
CA GLU A 6 -13.19 -36.74 -17.52
C GLU A 6 -12.35 -36.00 -16.48
N THR A 7 -11.89 -36.72 -15.46
CA THR A 7 -10.85 -36.23 -14.54
C THR A 7 -9.53 -36.25 -15.31
N VAL A 8 -9.36 -35.27 -16.19
CA VAL A 8 -8.08 -35.00 -16.84
C VAL A 8 -7.09 -34.60 -15.74
N ASP A 9 -5.89 -35.17 -15.77
CA ASP A 9 -4.85 -34.88 -14.80
C ASP A 9 -4.50 -33.38 -14.88
N PRO A 10 -4.66 -32.60 -13.79
CA PRO A 10 -4.32 -31.18 -13.80
C PRO A 10 -2.86 -30.93 -14.18
N GLN A 11 -1.95 -31.86 -13.86
CA GLN A 11 -0.53 -31.71 -14.18
C GLN A 11 -0.26 -31.77 -15.68
N GLU A 12 -0.93 -32.66 -16.42
CA GLU A 12 -0.78 -32.76 -17.88
C GLU A 12 -1.26 -31.48 -18.58
N ARG A 13 -2.36 -30.90 -18.12
CA ARG A 13 -2.86 -29.63 -18.69
C ARG A 13 -1.93 -28.45 -18.43
N PHE A 14 -1.33 -28.37 -17.24
CA PHE A 14 -0.29 -27.38 -17.00
C PHE A 14 0.93 -27.59 -17.90
N GLN A 15 1.36 -28.83 -18.13
CA GLN A 15 2.43 -29.11 -19.09
C GLN A 15 2.08 -28.66 -20.51
N GLU A 16 0.86 -28.92 -20.98
CA GLU A 16 0.39 -28.42 -22.28
C GLU A 16 0.40 -26.89 -22.36
N PHE A 17 0.00 -26.22 -21.28
CA PHE A 17 0.06 -24.76 -21.20
C PHE A 17 1.50 -24.24 -21.30
N PHE A 18 2.45 -24.84 -20.59
CA PHE A 18 3.86 -24.43 -20.61
C PHE A 18 4.58 -24.74 -21.93
N LYS A 19 4.08 -25.70 -22.74
CA LYS A 19 4.61 -25.97 -24.10
C LYS A 19 4.40 -24.81 -25.08
N ARG A 20 3.55 -23.83 -24.77
CA ARG A 20 3.34 -22.64 -25.62
C ARG A 20 4.64 -21.84 -25.77
N LYS A 21 4.90 -21.33 -26.99
CA LYS A 21 6.16 -20.61 -27.32
C LYS A 21 6.52 -19.48 -26.35
N LYS A 22 5.54 -18.71 -25.87
CA LYS A 22 5.75 -17.59 -24.91
C LYS A 22 6.34 -18.10 -23.59
N TYR A 23 5.76 -19.15 -23.02
CA TYR A 23 6.21 -19.72 -21.75
C TYR A 23 7.51 -20.49 -21.91
N ARG A 24 7.69 -21.21 -23.02
CA ARG A 24 8.97 -21.83 -23.38
C ARG A 24 10.13 -20.83 -23.37
N GLN A 25 9.94 -19.66 -24.00
CA GLN A 25 10.94 -18.59 -23.99
C GLN A 25 11.19 -18.04 -22.58
N LYS A 26 10.14 -17.86 -21.77
CA LYS A 26 10.28 -17.42 -20.37
C LYS A 26 11.04 -18.46 -19.52
N ILE A 27 10.80 -19.77 -19.73
CA ILE A 27 11.48 -20.86 -19.03
C ILE A 27 12.97 -20.89 -19.41
N SER A 28 13.27 -20.77 -20.71
CA SER A 28 14.67 -20.65 -21.17
C SER A 28 15.37 -19.41 -20.59
N GLN A 29 14.68 -18.26 -20.50
CA GLN A 29 15.22 -17.06 -19.83
C GLN A 29 15.42 -17.24 -18.32
N MET A 30 14.54 -18.00 -17.67
CA MET A 30 14.65 -18.33 -16.25
C MET A 30 15.96 -19.10 -15.97
N ALA A 31 16.27 -20.11 -16.80
CA ALA A 31 17.53 -20.85 -16.72
C ALA A 31 18.76 -19.96 -16.91
N LEU A 32 18.71 -19.01 -17.85
CA LEU A 32 19.81 -18.05 -18.07
C LEU A 32 20.00 -17.05 -16.92
N THR A 33 18.92 -16.64 -16.27
CA THR A 33 18.95 -15.60 -15.22
C THR A 33 19.16 -16.16 -13.82
N GLY A 34 19.15 -17.48 -13.65
CA GLY A 34 19.31 -18.08 -12.32
C GLY A 34 18.06 -17.91 -11.44
N ARG A 35 16.88 -17.72 -12.04
CA ARG A 35 15.62 -17.53 -11.31
C ARG A 35 14.96 -18.87 -10.96
N GLU A 36 14.29 -18.91 -9.81
CA GLU A 36 13.55 -20.06 -9.27
C GLU A 36 12.04 -19.97 -9.55
N SER A 37 11.56 -18.81 -10.01
CA SER A 37 10.14 -18.60 -10.26
C SER A 37 9.81 -18.03 -11.64
N ILE A 38 8.62 -18.38 -12.13
CA ILE A 38 8.04 -17.86 -13.37
C ILE A 38 6.71 -17.16 -13.10
N THR A 39 6.46 -16.06 -13.80
CA THR A 39 5.17 -15.35 -13.76
C THR A 39 4.23 -15.85 -14.84
N VAL A 40 3.03 -16.27 -14.41
CA VAL A 40 1.93 -16.74 -15.26
C VAL A 40 0.75 -15.79 -15.15
N ASP A 41 0.32 -15.27 -16.29
CA ASP A 41 -0.84 -14.38 -16.39
C ASP A 41 -2.13 -15.21 -16.24
N PHE A 42 -2.96 -14.90 -15.25
CA PHE A 42 -4.18 -15.68 -15.00
C PHE A 42 -5.19 -15.57 -16.15
N GLU A 43 -5.26 -14.42 -16.83
CA GLU A 43 -6.11 -14.24 -18.01
C GLU A 43 -5.77 -15.23 -19.14
N GLU A 44 -4.48 -15.51 -19.35
CA GLU A 44 -4.04 -16.46 -20.37
C GLU A 44 -4.34 -17.91 -19.97
N LEU A 45 -4.24 -18.22 -18.68
CA LEU A 45 -4.61 -19.52 -18.14
C LEU A 45 -6.12 -19.73 -18.27
N PHE A 46 -6.92 -18.72 -17.96
CA PHE A 46 -8.38 -18.74 -18.10
C PHE A 46 -8.81 -18.93 -19.57
N ALA A 47 -8.16 -18.22 -20.49
CA ALA A 47 -8.41 -18.36 -21.93
C ALA A 47 -8.01 -19.74 -22.49
N PHE A 48 -7.07 -20.44 -21.85
CA PHE A 48 -6.70 -21.80 -22.23
C PHE A 48 -7.66 -22.83 -21.66
N ASP A 49 -7.91 -22.76 -20.36
CA ASP A 49 -8.75 -23.72 -19.65
C ASP A 49 -9.46 -23.06 -18.46
N GLU A 50 -10.71 -22.68 -18.70
CA GLU A 50 -11.60 -22.09 -17.70
C GLU A 50 -11.80 -23.02 -16.48
N ALA A 51 -11.88 -24.34 -16.69
CA ALA A 51 -12.13 -25.29 -15.62
C ALA A 51 -10.90 -25.44 -14.71
N LEU A 52 -9.70 -25.43 -15.28
CA LEU A 52 -8.45 -25.44 -14.51
C LEU A 52 -8.27 -24.13 -13.73
N ALA A 53 -8.49 -22.99 -14.38
CA ALA A 53 -8.39 -21.68 -13.77
C ALA A 53 -9.39 -21.51 -12.60
N GLY A 54 -10.65 -21.93 -12.77
CA GLY A 54 -11.65 -21.88 -11.70
C GLY A 54 -11.27 -22.74 -10.49
N LYS A 55 -10.76 -23.97 -10.72
CA LYS A 55 -10.31 -24.84 -9.62
C LYS A 55 -9.09 -24.29 -8.89
N LEU A 56 -8.17 -23.65 -9.60
CA LEU A 56 -7.01 -22.98 -9.02
C LEU A 56 -7.41 -21.83 -8.09
N LEU A 57 -8.49 -21.09 -8.41
CA LEU A 57 -9.04 -20.06 -7.53
C LEU A 57 -9.65 -20.63 -6.25
N ASP A 58 -10.40 -21.72 -6.38
CA ASP A 58 -11.10 -22.33 -5.24
C ASP A 58 -10.17 -23.14 -4.33
N LYS A 59 -9.13 -23.76 -4.90
CA LYS A 59 -8.20 -24.66 -4.20
C LYS A 59 -6.74 -24.48 -4.65
N PRO A 60 -6.10 -23.35 -4.34
CA PRO A 60 -4.70 -23.10 -4.69
C PRO A 60 -3.74 -24.16 -4.13
N ASP A 61 -3.99 -24.71 -2.93
CA ASP A 61 -3.09 -25.67 -2.27
C ASP A 61 -2.91 -26.99 -3.00
N GLU A 62 -3.96 -27.43 -3.68
CA GLU A 62 -3.94 -28.66 -4.46
C GLU A 62 -3.31 -28.37 -5.84
N PHE A 63 -3.64 -27.24 -6.46
CA PHE A 63 -3.29 -26.97 -7.86
C PHE A 63 -1.93 -26.29 -8.07
N LEU A 64 -1.45 -25.46 -7.13
CA LEU A 64 -0.13 -24.82 -7.24
C LEU A 64 1.02 -25.85 -7.28
N PRO A 65 1.06 -26.88 -6.41
CA PRO A 65 2.10 -27.91 -6.51
C PRO A 65 2.08 -28.67 -7.85
N HIS A 66 0.90 -28.90 -8.43
CA HIS A 66 0.80 -29.51 -9.76
C HIS A 66 1.38 -28.59 -10.85
N ALA A 67 1.17 -27.27 -10.73
CA ALA A 67 1.78 -26.30 -11.63
C ALA A 67 3.31 -26.24 -11.46
N ASP A 68 3.81 -26.26 -10.23
CA ASP A 68 5.24 -26.30 -9.90
C ASP A 68 5.92 -27.55 -10.50
N ASN A 69 5.30 -28.72 -10.32
CA ASN A 69 5.80 -29.98 -10.88
C ASN A 69 5.75 -30.00 -12.41
N ALA A 70 4.73 -29.40 -13.02
CA ALA A 70 4.63 -29.28 -14.48
C ALA A 70 5.71 -28.35 -15.04
N LEU A 71 6.00 -27.24 -14.34
CA LEU A 71 7.11 -26.34 -14.67
C LEU A 71 8.46 -27.05 -14.56
N TYR A 72 8.69 -27.77 -13.47
CA TYR A 72 9.92 -28.54 -13.27
C TYR A 72 10.14 -29.57 -14.37
N ALA A 73 9.09 -30.32 -14.74
CA ALA A 73 9.15 -31.29 -15.85
C ALA A 73 9.48 -30.62 -17.18
N GLN A 74 8.92 -29.44 -17.45
CA GLN A 74 9.19 -28.69 -18.68
C GLN A 74 10.61 -28.10 -18.70
N LEU A 75 11.10 -27.62 -17.54
CA LEU A 75 12.46 -27.14 -17.37
C LEU A 75 13.48 -28.26 -17.64
N GLY A 76 13.24 -29.47 -17.12
CA GLY A 76 14.11 -30.63 -17.38
C GLY A 76 14.19 -31.05 -18.85
N ILE A 77 13.20 -30.69 -19.68
CA ILE A 77 13.24 -30.91 -21.14
C ILE A 77 14.11 -29.85 -21.84
N GLU A 78 14.11 -28.62 -21.35
CA GLU A 78 14.85 -27.51 -21.95
C GLU A 78 16.30 -27.46 -21.49
N ASP A 79 16.53 -27.63 -20.19
CA ASP A 79 17.82 -27.55 -19.54
C ASP A 79 17.88 -28.50 -18.33
N ALA A 80 18.36 -29.72 -18.59
CA ALA A 80 18.47 -30.76 -17.58
C ALA A 80 19.52 -30.43 -16.49
N GLU A 81 20.62 -29.76 -16.86
CA GLU A 81 21.69 -29.41 -15.91
C GLU A 81 21.22 -28.35 -14.90
N TYR A 82 20.39 -27.40 -15.35
CA TYR A 82 19.82 -26.38 -14.49
C TYR A 82 18.71 -26.94 -13.60
N ALA A 83 17.88 -27.84 -14.12
CA ALA A 83 16.83 -28.51 -13.35
C ALA A 83 17.41 -29.32 -12.16
N GLU A 84 18.54 -30.00 -12.34
CA GLU A 84 19.19 -30.74 -11.25
C GLU A 84 19.78 -29.83 -10.16
N LYS A 85 20.15 -28.59 -10.50
CA LYS A 85 20.62 -27.60 -9.52
C LYS A 85 19.47 -26.98 -8.72
N MET A 86 18.32 -26.78 -9.35
CA MET A 86 17.15 -26.19 -8.71
C MET A 86 16.23 -27.27 -8.18
N GLU A 87 16.44 -27.69 -6.92
CA GLU A 87 15.64 -28.74 -6.26
C GLU A 87 14.12 -28.49 -6.31
N LYS A 88 13.68 -27.21 -6.46
CA LYS A 88 12.27 -26.81 -6.59
C LYS A 88 12.13 -25.57 -7.48
N THR A 89 11.03 -25.52 -8.24
CA THR A 89 10.59 -24.35 -9.01
C THR A 89 9.23 -23.87 -8.55
N THR A 90 8.98 -22.56 -8.60
CA THR A 90 7.70 -21.97 -8.13
C THR A 90 6.97 -21.20 -9.23
N VAL A 91 5.66 -21.44 -9.36
CA VAL A 91 4.79 -20.74 -10.31
C VAL A 91 4.06 -19.60 -9.60
N ARG A 92 4.34 -18.37 -10.03
CA ARG A 92 3.68 -17.16 -9.50
C ARG A 92 2.57 -16.72 -10.44
N ILE A 93 1.36 -16.64 -9.92
CA ILE A 93 0.19 -16.20 -10.68
C ILE A 93 0.06 -14.69 -10.53
N VAL A 94 -0.07 -13.98 -11.66
CA VAL A 94 -0.28 -12.53 -11.70
C VAL A 94 -1.59 -12.20 -12.41
N ARG A 95 -2.12 -11.00 -12.14
CA ARG A 95 -3.30 -10.40 -12.82
C ARG A 95 -4.55 -11.30 -12.83
N LEU A 96 -5.13 -11.50 -11.65
CA LEU A 96 -6.40 -12.22 -11.51
C LEU A 96 -7.58 -11.45 -12.12
N LEU A 97 -8.59 -12.19 -12.60
CA LEU A 97 -9.84 -11.63 -13.09
C LEU A 97 -10.68 -11.09 -11.92
N GLY A 98 -10.42 -9.85 -11.53
CA GLY A 98 -11.14 -9.12 -10.49
C GLY A 98 -10.34 -8.90 -9.21
N LYS A 99 -10.50 -7.69 -8.65
CA LYS A 99 -9.89 -7.27 -7.38
C LYS A 99 -10.87 -7.43 -6.21
N GLU A 100 -10.42 -8.05 -5.13
CA GLU A 100 -11.19 -8.14 -3.88
C GLU A 100 -10.79 -7.00 -2.93
N GLN A 101 -11.80 -6.33 -2.37
CA GLN A 101 -11.59 -5.30 -1.38
C GLN A 101 -11.22 -5.94 -0.04
N LEU A 102 -10.20 -5.42 0.68
CA LEU A 102 -9.81 -5.94 2.00
C LEU A 102 -10.99 -6.06 2.96
N ARG A 103 -11.95 -5.12 2.90
CA ARG A 103 -13.16 -5.12 3.73
C ARG A 103 -14.08 -6.32 3.52
N ARG A 104 -14.09 -6.87 2.31
CA ARG A 104 -14.93 -8.01 1.92
C ARG A 104 -14.30 -9.36 2.28
N LEU A 105 -13.03 -9.37 2.67
CA LEU A 105 -12.36 -10.58 3.13
C LEU A 105 -13.02 -11.10 4.42
N GLY A 106 -13.54 -12.31 4.32
CA GLY A 106 -14.18 -13.01 5.42
C GLY A 106 -14.08 -14.51 5.28
N SER A 107 -15.03 -15.23 5.85
CA SER A 107 -15.05 -16.69 5.84
C SER A 107 -15.25 -17.29 4.45
N LYS A 108 -15.92 -16.60 3.52
CA LYS A 108 -16.22 -17.11 2.17
C LYS A 108 -14.98 -17.26 1.30
N GLN A 109 -13.97 -16.45 1.55
CA GLN A 109 -12.72 -16.38 0.79
C GLN A 109 -11.62 -17.24 1.42
N MET A 110 -11.88 -17.85 2.57
CA MET A 110 -10.90 -18.72 3.23
C MET A 110 -10.50 -19.89 2.34
N GLY A 111 -9.20 -20.09 2.19
CA GLY A 111 -8.64 -21.14 1.35
C GLY A 111 -8.70 -20.83 -0.15
N LYS A 112 -9.24 -19.70 -0.58
CA LYS A 112 -9.27 -19.28 -1.98
C LYS A 112 -8.09 -18.38 -2.33
N LEU A 113 -7.72 -18.39 -3.62
CA LEU A 113 -6.77 -17.44 -4.18
C LEU A 113 -7.49 -16.13 -4.52
N VAL A 114 -6.98 -15.01 -4.00
CA VAL A 114 -7.54 -13.68 -4.21
C VAL A 114 -6.46 -12.68 -4.60
N MET A 115 -6.85 -11.64 -5.33
CA MET A 115 -6.00 -10.48 -5.60
C MET A 115 -6.47 -9.31 -4.76
N ILE A 116 -5.54 -8.72 -4.03
CA ILE A 116 -5.79 -7.61 -3.12
C ILE A 116 -4.80 -6.51 -3.44
N GLU A 117 -5.32 -5.29 -3.57
CA GLU A 117 -4.53 -4.07 -3.74
C GLU A 117 -4.51 -3.29 -2.43
N GLY A 118 -3.37 -2.71 -2.11
CA GLY A 118 -3.22 -1.90 -0.91
C GLY A 118 -1.89 -1.19 -0.83
N ILE A 119 -1.75 -0.36 0.20
CA ILE A 119 -0.51 0.36 0.49
C ILE A 119 0.24 -0.41 1.58
N VAL A 120 1.54 -0.63 1.38
CA VAL A 120 2.39 -1.23 2.41
C VAL A 120 2.58 -0.21 3.52
N VAL A 121 2.03 -0.47 4.71
CA VAL A 121 2.19 0.42 5.87
C VAL A 121 3.42 0.04 6.68
N ARG A 122 3.71 -1.26 6.74
CA ARG A 122 4.79 -1.82 7.54
C ARG A 122 5.43 -2.99 6.82
N ALA A 123 6.76 -3.03 6.89
CA ALA A 123 7.57 -4.15 6.44
C ALA A 123 8.48 -4.62 7.57
N THR A 124 8.54 -5.93 7.77
CA THR A 124 9.54 -6.55 8.66
C THR A 124 10.86 -6.77 7.91
N PRO A 125 12.00 -6.83 8.61
CA PRO A 125 13.24 -7.26 7.98
C PRO A 125 13.13 -8.72 7.53
N VAL A 126 13.79 -9.06 6.42
CA VAL A 126 13.84 -10.43 5.88
C VAL A 126 14.44 -11.38 6.92
N ARG A 127 13.81 -12.54 7.10
CA ARG A 127 14.29 -13.59 8.01
C ARG A 127 14.28 -14.94 7.33
N PRO A 128 15.29 -15.78 7.57
CA PRO A 128 15.28 -17.14 7.08
C PRO A 128 14.25 -17.98 7.85
N MET A 129 13.44 -18.72 7.11
CA MET A 129 12.41 -19.63 7.61
C MET A 129 12.76 -21.06 7.19
N VAL A 130 12.71 -22.00 8.14
CA VAL A 130 12.98 -23.42 7.86
C VAL A 130 11.80 -24.03 7.08
N MET A 131 12.07 -24.57 5.89
CA MET A 131 11.08 -25.31 5.09
C MET A 131 11.17 -26.81 5.36
N GLN A 132 12.38 -27.35 5.32
CA GLN A 132 12.65 -28.75 5.65
C GLN A 132 13.63 -28.80 6.82
N ALA A 133 13.15 -29.25 7.98
CA ALA A 133 13.99 -29.41 9.15
C ALA A 133 14.59 -30.82 9.16
N SER A 134 15.91 -30.87 9.31
CA SER A 134 16.65 -32.11 9.52
C SER A 134 16.81 -32.37 11.01
N PHE A 135 16.26 -33.49 11.46
CA PHE A 135 16.28 -33.91 12.85
C PHE A 135 17.14 -35.15 13.02
N LYS A 136 18.21 -35.05 13.80
CA LYS A 136 19.08 -36.17 14.15
C LYS A 136 18.55 -36.86 15.41
N CYS A 137 18.28 -38.15 15.32
CA CYS A 137 17.93 -38.93 16.50
C CYS A 137 19.15 -39.10 17.41
N LYS A 138 19.06 -38.70 18.68
CA LYS A 138 20.18 -38.87 19.64
C LYS A 138 20.49 -40.34 19.99
N ARG A 139 19.60 -41.27 19.64
CA ARG A 139 19.74 -42.70 19.98
C ARG A 139 20.45 -43.48 18.87
N CYS A 140 20.02 -43.34 17.62
CA CYS A 140 20.57 -44.08 16.48
C CYS A 140 21.43 -43.22 15.55
N GLY A 141 21.43 -41.89 15.71
CA GLY A 141 22.17 -40.97 14.84
C GLY A 141 21.53 -40.73 13.48
N THR A 142 20.44 -41.43 13.14
CA THR A 142 19.72 -41.27 11.86
C THR A 142 19.12 -39.87 11.75
N VAL A 143 19.34 -39.23 10.61
CA VAL A 143 18.74 -37.94 10.25
C VAL A 143 17.40 -38.17 9.55
N SER A 144 16.35 -37.58 10.09
CA SER A 144 15.02 -37.55 9.50
C SER A 144 14.73 -36.14 8.99
N ARG A 145 14.44 -36.00 7.70
CA ARG A 145 14.00 -34.72 7.13
C ARG A 145 12.48 -34.61 7.20
N VAL A 146 11.97 -33.54 7.79
CA VAL A 146 10.54 -33.31 7.96
C VAL A 146 10.17 -31.92 7.45
N GLU A 147 9.21 -31.86 6.54
CA GLU A 147 8.63 -30.59 6.09
C GLU A 147 7.91 -29.89 7.24
N GLN A 148 8.26 -28.63 7.45
CA GLN A 148 7.76 -27.84 8.57
C GLN A 148 6.55 -27.03 8.12
N THR A 149 5.40 -27.33 8.69
CA THR A 149 4.16 -26.57 8.48
C THR A 149 3.72 -25.90 9.78
N GLY A 150 3.77 -24.57 9.81
CA GLY A 150 3.29 -23.73 10.92
C GLY A 150 4.38 -22.91 11.62
N SER A 151 4.01 -22.27 12.73
CA SER A 151 4.86 -21.29 13.43
C SER A 151 5.92 -21.91 14.37
N PHE A 152 5.86 -23.22 14.62
CA PHE A 152 6.77 -23.91 15.53
C PHE A 152 7.40 -25.11 14.82
N LEU A 153 8.68 -25.34 15.10
CA LEU A 153 9.38 -26.53 14.64
C LEU A 153 8.74 -27.78 15.26
N ARG A 154 8.31 -28.70 14.40
CA ARG A 154 7.76 -30.00 14.76
C ARG A 154 8.78 -31.08 14.40
N ALA A 155 9.32 -31.68 15.45
CA ALA A 155 10.11 -32.90 15.33
C ALA A 155 9.23 -34.06 14.82
N PRO A 156 9.82 -35.04 14.12
CA PRO A 156 9.12 -36.26 13.76
C PRO A 156 8.60 -36.98 15.02
N PHE A 157 7.42 -37.59 14.92
CA PHE A 157 6.84 -38.36 16.03
C PHE A 157 7.67 -39.61 16.36
N GLU A 158 8.26 -40.23 15.34
CA GLU A 158 9.04 -41.47 15.43
C GLU A 158 10.27 -41.37 14.53
N CYS A 159 11.34 -42.07 14.88
CA CYS A 159 12.54 -42.11 14.05
C CYS A 159 12.23 -42.81 12.73
N SER A 160 12.70 -42.25 11.61
CA SER A 160 12.54 -42.84 10.27
C SER A 160 13.27 -44.19 10.11
N ASP A 161 14.18 -44.52 11.02
CA ASP A 161 14.87 -45.81 11.02
C ASP A 161 13.94 -46.95 11.48
N PRO A 162 13.74 -47.99 10.65
CA PRO A 162 12.93 -49.17 11.01
C PRO A 162 13.43 -49.88 12.27
N SER A 163 14.72 -49.79 12.58
CA SER A 163 15.34 -50.47 13.73
C SER A 163 15.17 -49.72 15.04
N CYS A 164 15.01 -48.39 14.99
CA CYS A 164 14.83 -47.57 16.18
C CYS A 164 13.34 -47.39 16.48
N ARG A 165 12.56 -46.76 15.57
CA ARG A 165 11.15 -46.35 15.75
C ARG A 165 10.81 -45.75 17.13
N GLN A 166 11.80 -45.27 17.87
CA GLN A 166 11.61 -44.75 19.22
C GLN A 166 11.13 -43.31 19.17
N LYS A 167 10.34 -42.93 20.20
CA LYS A 167 9.91 -41.55 20.42
C LYS A 167 10.99 -40.80 21.20
N GLY A 168 11.88 -40.12 20.48
CA GLY A 168 12.74 -39.04 20.97
C GLY A 168 14.19 -39.40 21.36
N PRO A 169 14.95 -38.45 21.90
CA PRO A 169 14.89 -37.01 21.61
C PRO A 169 15.56 -36.73 20.25
N PHE A 170 14.94 -35.83 19.49
CA PHE A 170 15.46 -35.37 18.20
C PHE A 170 16.21 -34.06 18.38
N GLU A 171 17.40 -33.98 17.81
CA GLU A 171 18.20 -32.77 17.74
C GLU A 171 18.02 -32.10 16.39
N PHE A 172 17.70 -30.81 16.38
CA PHE A 172 17.60 -30.05 15.15
C PHE A 172 19.01 -29.76 14.62
N VAL A 173 19.28 -30.18 13.39
CA VAL A 173 20.54 -29.96 12.69
C VAL A 173 20.33 -28.83 11.70
N GLN A 174 20.87 -27.65 12.02
CA GLN A 174 20.74 -26.46 11.18
C GLN A 174 21.42 -26.65 9.82
N ASP A 175 22.63 -27.21 9.80
CA ASP A 175 23.47 -27.32 8.60
C ASP A 175 22.85 -28.17 7.49
N GLU A 176 22.03 -29.15 7.85
CA GLU A 176 21.35 -30.05 6.90
C GLU A 176 19.89 -29.64 6.64
N SER A 177 19.44 -28.52 7.19
CA SER A 177 18.07 -28.02 7.01
C SER A 177 18.02 -27.01 5.86
N SER A 178 16.91 -27.01 5.11
CA SER A 178 16.69 -26.01 4.06
C SER A 178 15.94 -24.79 4.61
N PHE A 179 16.46 -23.61 4.28
CA PHE A 179 15.90 -22.32 4.66
C PHE A 179 15.42 -21.58 3.42
N ILE A 180 14.34 -20.82 3.58
CA ILE A 180 13.85 -19.88 2.57
C ILE A 180 13.65 -18.53 3.22
N ASP A 181 13.90 -17.46 2.48
CA ASP A 181 13.64 -16.12 2.99
C ASP A 181 12.14 -15.88 3.13
N SER A 182 11.76 -15.29 4.27
CA SER A 182 10.39 -14.89 4.56
C SER A 182 10.35 -13.47 5.10
N GLN A 183 9.30 -12.76 4.72
CA GLN A 183 9.05 -11.39 5.14
C GLN A 183 7.55 -11.21 5.41
N ASP A 184 7.22 -10.59 6.53
CA ASP A 184 5.86 -10.17 6.84
C ASP A 184 5.65 -8.70 6.45
N LEU A 185 4.63 -8.43 5.64
CA LEU A 185 4.14 -7.11 5.30
C LEU A 185 2.78 -6.86 5.94
N ARG A 186 2.46 -5.59 6.19
CA ARG A 186 1.09 -5.16 6.54
C ARG A 186 0.58 -4.22 5.46
N LEU A 187 -0.49 -4.64 4.79
CA LEU A 187 -1.21 -3.84 3.81
C LEU A 187 -2.38 -3.11 4.44
N GLN A 188 -2.65 -1.92 3.93
CA GLN A 188 -3.82 -1.11 4.25
C GLN A 188 -4.62 -0.81 2.99
N GLU A 189 -5.94 -0.70 3.15
CA GLU A 189 -6.84 -0.20 2.10
C GLU A 189 -6.37 1.17 1.58
N ARG A 190 -6.49 1.40 0.27
CA ARG A 190 -6.27 2.73 -0.30
C ARG A 190 -7.30 3.71 0.28
N PRO A 191 -6.92 4.97 0.55
CA PRO A 191 -7.86 5.98 1.03
C PRO A 191 -9.06 6.19 0.10
N GLU A 192 -8.84 6.07 -1.21
CA GLU A 192 -9.86 6.19 -2.26
C GLU A 192 -10.95 5.11 -2.18
N ASP A 193 -10.58 3.90 -1.73
CA ASP A 193 -11.51 2.76 -1.59
C ASP A 193 -12.32 2.82 -0.27
N LEU A 194 -12.13 3.84 0.57
CA LEU A 194 -12.78 3.93 1.89
C LEU A 194 -14.19 4.51 1.81
N PRO A 195 -15.20 3.82 2.39
CA PRO A 195 -16.50 4.43 2.60
C PRO A 195 -16.40 5.63 3.56
N PRO A 196 -17.15 6.71 3.33
CA PRO A 196 -17.10 7.92 4.15
C PRO A 196 -17.37 7.60 5.63
N GLY A 197 -16.48 8.06 6.50
CA GLY A 197 -16.60 7.91 7.96
C GLY A 197 -16.19 6.55 8.54
N GLN A 198 -15.66 5.63 7.73
CA GLN A 198 -15.16 4.34 8.23
C GLN A 198 -13.64 4.32 8.37
N LEU A 199 -13.15 3.59 9.38
CA LEU A 199 -11.72 3.39 9.56
C LEU A 199 -11.18 2.40 8.50
N PRO A 200 -9.95 2.64 7.99
CA PRO A 200 -9.28 1.72 7.08
C PRO A 200 -8.94 0.41 7.78
N ARG A 201 -9.10 -0.70 7.05
CA ARG A 201 -8.69 -2.02 7.53
C ARG A 201 -7.27 -2.35 7.09
N THR A 202 -6.60 -3.17 7.89
CA THR A 202 -5.26 -3.68 7.60
C THR A 202 -5.26 -5.20 7.53
N LEU A 203 -4.46 -5.76 6.62
CA LEU A 203 -4.24 -7.20 6.46
C LEU A 203 -2.75 -7.51 6.59
N ASN A 204 -2.42 -8.59 7.31
CA ASN A 204 -1.05 -9.09 7.32
C ASN A 204 -0.85 -10.03 6.13
N VAL A 205 0.24 -9.82 5.40
CA VAL A 205 0.64 -10.59 4.22
C VAL A 205 1.98 -11.23 4.52
N LYS A 206 2.07 -12.54 4.34
CA LYS A 206 3.30 -13.30 4.49
C LYS A 206 3.88 -13.58 3.11
N LEU A 207 5.11 -13.13 2.90
CA LEU A 207 5.92 -13.41 1.72
C LEU A 207 6.87 -14.57 2.02
N VAL A 208 6.99 -15.49 1.07
CA VAL A 208 7.88 -16.65 1.14
C VAL A 208 8.59 -16.79 -0.20
N GLY A 209 9.92 -16.74 -0.20
CA GLY A 209 10.76 -16.86 -1.39
C GLY A 209 11.67 -15.67 -1.59
N SER A 210 12.93 -15.96 -1.89
CA SER A 210 14.01 -14.99 -2.12
C SER A 210 13.66 -13.92 -3.16
N GLU A 211 12.86 -14.26 -4.18
CA GLU A 211 12.53 -13.35 -5.27
C GLU A 211 11.41 -12.34 -4.95
N ILE A 212 10.56 -12.59 -3.95
CA ILE A 212 9.45 -11.68 -3.59
C ILE A 212 9.67 -10.90 -2.30
N VAL A 213 10.65 -11.29 -1.50
CA VAL A 213 11.06 -10.53 -0.32
C VAL A 213 11.83 -9.27 -0.72
N ASP A 214 11.73 -8.23 0.09
CA ASP A 214 12.41 -6.94 -0.07
C ASP A 214 12.09 -6.18 -1.38
N LEU A 215 11.05 -6.59 -2.12
CA LEU A 215 10.57 -5.88 -3.31
C LEU A 215 9.81 -4.58 -2.98
N ALA A 216 8.99 -4.62 -1.93
CA ALA A 216 8.07 -3.53 -1.60
C ALA A 216 8.50 -2.81 -0.32
N ARG A 217 8.49 -1.47 -0.35
CA ARG A 217 8.83 -0.64 0.80
C ARG A 217 7.58 -0.04 1.44
N PRO A 218 7.61 0.30 2.73
CA PRO A 218 6.53 1.07 3.34
C PRO A 218 6.25 2.36 2.56
N GLY A 219 5.00 2.56 2.14
CA GLY A 219 4.54 3.65 1.27
C GLY A 219 4.28 3.24 -0.19
N ASP A 220 4.76 2.07 -0.62
CA ASP A 220 4.52 1.59 -1.97
C ASP A 220 3.12 0.98 -2.11
N HIS A 221 2.53 1.16 -3.30
CA HIS A 221 1.29 0.52 -3.69
C HIS A 221 1.62 -0.84 -4.28
N VAL A 222 0.94 -1.88 -3.80
CA VAL A 222 1.19 -3.24 -4.25
C VAL A 222 -0.11 -3.94 -4.59
N SER A 223 -0.05 -4.74 -5.65
CA SER A 223 -1.04 -5.77 -5.93
C SER A 223 -0.46 -7.11 -5.48
N VAL A 224 -1.15 -7.77 -4.57
CA VAL A 224 -0.73 -9.07 -4.04
C VAL A 224 -1.77 -10.12 -4.41
N VAL A 225 -1.31 -11.16 -5.09
CA VAL A 225 -2.09 -12.37 -5.32
C VAL A 225 -1.69 -13.38 -4.26
N GLY A 226 -2.65 -13.88 -3.50
CA GLY A 226 -2.36 -14.82 -2.42
C GLY A 226 -3.55 -15.63 -1.95
N ALA A 227 -3.26 -16.69 -1.20
CA ALA A 227 -4.27 -17.56 -0.60
C ALA A 227 -4.66 -17.02 0.78
N VAL A 228 -5.97 -16.87 1.03
CA VAL A 228 -6.46 -16.36 2.32
C VAL A 228 -6.39 -17.47 3.36
N ARG A 229 -5.66 -17.21 4.45
CA ARG A 229 -5.46 -18.14 5.55
C ARG A 229 -5.98 -17.59 6.87
N ALA A 230 -6.32 -18.49 7.78
CA ALA A 230 -6.78 -18.15 9.11
C ALA A 230 -5.93 -18.87 10.14
N VAL A 231 -5.24 -18.12 11.01
CA VAL A 231 -4.51 -18.69 12.15
C VAL A 231 -5.29 -18.42 13.43
N ALA A 232 -5.52 -19.47 14.20
CA ALA A 232 -6.04 -19.34 15.55
C ALA A 232 -4.89 -18.94 16.49
N PRO A 233 -4.91 -17.75 17.11
CA PRO A 233 -3.97 -17.43 18.17
C PRO A 233 -4.13 -18.44 19.31
N SER A 234 -3.04 -19.14 19.61
CA SER A 234 -2.96 -20.05 20.75
C SER A 234 -2.42 -19.27 21.95
N ARG A 235 -3.13 -19.33 23.08
CA ARG A 235 -2.63 -18.80 24.36
C ARG A 235 -2.14 -19.97 25.23
N PRO A 236 -0.88 -19.93 25.72
CA PRO A 236 -0.39 -20.95 26.65
C PRO A 236 -1.35 -21.07 27.85
N GLY A 237 -1.81 -22.29 28.13
CA GLY A 237 -2.70 -22.60 29.26
C GLY A 237 -4.21 -22.47 29.02
N ILE A 238 -4.67 -21.70 28.03
CA ILE A 238 -6.11 -21.45 27.76
C ILE A 238 -6.59 -22.20 26.50
N GLY A 239 -5.67 -22.58 25.60
CA GLY A 239 -5.98 -23.30 24.36
C GLY A 239 -6.10 -22.38 23.15
N LYS A 240 -6.73 -22.90 22.08
CA LYS A 240 -6.96 -22.16 20.83
C LYS A 240 -8.22 -21.31 20.95
N LEU A 241 -8.12 -20.03 20.61
CA LEU A 241 -9.28 -19.14 20.54
C LEU A 241 -10.23 -19.59 19.40
N ARG A 242 -11.53 -19.40 19.60
CA ARG A 242 -12.56 -19.62 18.54
C ARG A 242 -12.49 -18.54 17.45
N THR A 243 -11.87 -17.40 17.76
CA THR A 243 -11.63 -16.31 16.83
C THR A 243 -10.31 -16.53 16.11
N PHE A 244 -10.36 -16.51 14.78
CA PHE A 244 -9.19 -16.63 13.93
C PHE A 244 -8.78 -15.26 13.40
N ILE A 245 -7.49 -15.07 13.18
CA ILE A 245 -6.93 -13.89 12.53
C ILE A 245 -6.64 -14.26 11.08
N LEU A 246 -7.22 -13.51 10.14
CA LEU A 246 -6.96 -13.66 8.71
C LEU A 246 -5.58 -13.09 8.37
N HIS A 247 -4.86 -13.80 7.53
CA HIS A 247 -3.64 -13.35 6.87
C HIS A 247 -3.62 -13.89 5.45
N LEU A 248 -2.82 -13.28 4.59
CA LEU A 248 -2.66 -13.69 3.20
C LEU A 248 -1.28 -14.34 3.04
N ASP A 249 -1.24 -15.56 2.51
CA ASP A 249 0.01 -16.15 2.02
C ASP A 249 0.18 -15.72 0.56
N ALA A 250 1.16 -14.86 0.30
CA ALA A 250 1.36 -14.27 -1.02
C ALA A 250 2.03 -15.26 -1.98
N ASN A 251 1.43 -15.42 -3.15
CA ASN A 251 2.00 -16.14 -4.29
C ASN A 251 2.83 -15.19 -5.17
N SER A 252 2.27 -14.03 -5.49
CA SER A 252 2.95 -12.97 -6.24
C SER A 252 2.74 -11.62 -5.57
N LEU A 253 3.74 -10.76 -5.74
CA LEU A 253 3.68 -9.35 -5.34
C LEU A 253 4.15 -8.53 -6.54
N GLU A 254 3.30 -7.62 -6.99
CA GLU A 254 3.63 -6.63 -8.00
C GLU A 254 3.57 -5.25 -7.35
N VAL A 255 4.68 -4.51 -7.40
CA VAL A 255 4.67 -3.10 -7.02
C VAL A 255 4.02 -2.34 -8.17
N LEU A 256 2.81 -1.84 -7.92
CA LEU A 256 2.14 -0.96 -8.87
C LEU A 256 2.97 0.33 -8.90
N GLY A 257 3.37 0.74 -10.10
CA GLY A 257 4.15 1.95 -10.29
C GLY A 257 3.49 3.14 -9.60
N LYS A 258 4.28 4.11 -9.15
CA LYS A 258 3.82 5.33 -8.47
C LYS A 258 3.10 6.31 -9.40
N GLU A 259 2.43 5.81 -10.42
CA GLU A 259 1.59 6.58 -11.32
C GLU A 259 0.17 6.17 -10.98
N PRO A 260 -0.73 7.13 -10.70
CA PRO A 260 -2.12 6.79 -10.60
C PRO A 260 -2.50 6.14 -11.94
N GLU A 261 -2.82 4.85 -11.92
CA GLU A 261 -3.57 4.23 -13.00
C GLU A 261 -4.98 4.84 -12.95
N THR A 262 -5.09 6.11 -13.34
CA THR A 262 -6.35 6.59 -13.89
C THR A 262 -6.61 5.68 -15.08
N SER A 263 -7.69 4.91 -15.02
CA SER A 263 -8.21 4.20 -16.18
C SER A 263 -8.10 5.14 -17.39
N PRO A 264 -7.61 4.69 -18.55
CA PRO A 264 -7.68 5.53 -19.74
C PRO A 264 -9.14 6.00 -19.85
N PRO A 265 -9.37 7.32 -19.98
CA PRO A 265 -10.71 7.86 -20.03
C PRO A 265 -11.47 7.17 -21.17
N SER A 266 -12.74 6.88 -20.92
CA SER A 266 -13.62 6.41 -21.99
C SER A 266 -13.66 7.46 -23.10
N PRO A 267 -13.87 7.06 -24.36
CA PRO A 267 -13.96 8.02 -25.46
C PRO A 267 -15.05 9.09 -25.23
N GLU A 268 -16.10 8.79 -24.47
CA GLU A 268 -17.14 9.76 -24.07
C GLU A 268 -16.63 10.79 -23.04
N GLU A 269 -15.76 10.39 -22.11
CA GLU A 269 -15.10 11.29 -21.16
C GLU A 269 -14.06 12.17 -21.86
N GLU A 270 -13.29 11.61 -22.79
CA GLU A 270 -12.34 12.36 -23.61
C GLU A 270 -13.03 13.48 -24.41
N GLU A 271 -14.18 13.19 -25.02
CA GLU A 271 -14.97 14.20 -25.73
C GLU A 271 -15.43 15.33 -24.81
N LYS A 272 -15.95 15.00 -23.61
CA LYS A 272 -16.36 16.00 -22.61
C LYS A 272 -15.18 16.86 -22.15
N ILE A 273 -14.01 16.27 -21.91
CA ILE A 273 -12.80 16.99 -21.51
C ILE A 273 -12.38 17.96 -22.63
N LEU A 274 -12.43 17.52 -23.89
CA LEU A 274 -12.10 18.37 -25.05
C LEU A 274 -13.14 19.49 -25.28
N GLU A 275 -14.42 19.25 -25.00
CA GLU A 275 -15.46 20.27 -25.03
C GLU A 275 -15.25 21.31 -23.92
N LEU A 276 -14.99 20.85 -22.70
CA LEU A 276 -14.68 21.73 -21.58
C LEU A 276 -13.42 22.55 -21.89
N ALA A 277 -12.34 21.94 -22.38
CA ALA A 277 -11.08 22.64 -22.69
C ALA A 277 -11.23 23.80 -23.71
N LYS A 278 -12.28 23.80 -24.54
CA LYS A 278 -12.56 24.89 -25.49
C LYS A 278 -13.23 26.10 -24.84
N ASP A 279 -13.81 25.96 -23.65
CA ASP A 279 -14.50 27.06 -22.97
C ASP A 279 -13.49 28.03 -22.33
N PRO A 280 -13.51 29.33 -22.68
CA PRO A 280 -12.60 30.34 -22.11
C PRO A 280 -12.80 30.57 -20.61
N LEU A 281 -13.91 30.11 -20.01
CA LEU A 281 -14.22 30.28 -18.58
C LEU A 281 -13.92 29.04 -17.72
N VAL A 282 -13.26 28.01 -18.27
CA VAL A 282 -12.93 26.77 -17.54
C VAL A 282 -12.20 27.03 -16.23
N HIS A 283 -11.24 27.95 -16.24
CA HIS A 283 -10.48 28.30 -15.04
C HIS A 283 -11.39 28.74 -13.88
N LYS A 284 -12.39 29.59 -14.17
CA LYS A 284 -13.35 30.03 -13.16
C LYS A 284 -14.32 28.91 -12.77
N LYS A 285 -14.71 28.05 -13.71
CA LYS A 285 -15.55 26.88 -13.43
C LYS A 285 -14.87 25.93 -12.45
N ILE A 286 -13.63 25.54 -12.70
CA ILE A 286 -12.85 24.67 -11.81
C ILE A 286 -12.70 25.33 -10.43
N MET A 287 -12.34 26.61 -10.39
CA MET A 287 -12.22 27.35 -9.12
C MET A 287 -13.53 27.38 -8.33
N SER A 288 -14.68 27.53 -9.01
CA SER A 288 -15.99 27.51 -8.37
C SER A 288 -16.41 26.10 -7.91
N SER A 289 -15.88 25.05 -8.55
CA SER A 289 -16.07 23.66 -8.13
C SER A 289 -15.28 23.32 -6.86
N ILE A 290 -14.17 24.03 -6.58
CA ILE A 290 -13.38 23.79 -5.37
C ILE A 290 -14.07 24.40 -4.14
N ALA A 291 -14.56 23.53 -3.27
CA ALA A 291 -15.20 23.84 -1.99
C ALA A 291 -16.39 24.82 -2.16
N PRO A 292 -17.49 24.39 -2.81
CA PRO A 292 -18.66 25.25 -3.05
C PRO A 292 -19.40 25.62 -1.76
N SER A 293 -19.19 24.87 -0.68
CA SER A 293 -19.74 25.17 0.64
C SER A 293 -19.18 26.45 1.27
N ILE A 294 -18.01 26.92 0.82
CA ILE A 294 -17.34 28.09 1.40
C ILE A 294 -17.49 29.26 0.43
N TYR A 295 -18.14 30.32 0.89
CA TYR A 295 -18.29 31.56 0.15
C TYR A 295 -16.97 32.35 0.12
N GLY A 296 -16.61 32.88 -1.04
CA GLY A 296 -15.41 33.70 -1.24
C GLY A 296 -14.11 32.90 -1.38
N TYR A 297 -13.00 33.52 -0.96
CA TYR A 297 -11.64 32.99 -1.05
C TYR A 297 -11.17 32.58 -2.45
N GLU A 298 -11.54 33.34 -3.49
CA GLU A 298 -11.19 33.06 -4.88
C GLU A 298 -9.69 32.81 -5.07
N HIS A 299 -8.82 33.69 -4.54
CA HIS A 299 -7.36 33.53 -4.63
C HIS A 299 -6.81 32.30 -3.90
N ILE A 300 -7.45 31.88 -2.80
CA ILE A 300 -7.01 30.68 -2.06
C ILE A 300 -7.47 29.43 -2.80
N LYS A 301 -8.69 29.44 -3.35
CA LYS A 301 -9.21 28.37 -4.20
C LYS A 301 -8.38 28.20 -5.47
N GLU A 302 -7.95 29.30 -6.07
CA GLU A 302 -7.02 29.33 -7.20
C GLU A 302 -5.67 28.70 -6.85
N ALA A 303 -5.09 29.03 -5.70
CA ALA A 303 -3.84 28.40 -5.24
C ALA A 303 -4.01 26.90 -4.96
N ILE A 304 -5.13 26.50 -4.33
CA ILE A 304 -5.47 25.09 -4.11
C ILE A 304 -5.64 24.35 -5.43
N MET A 305 -6.20 25.00 -6.45
CA MET A 305 -6.33 24.44 -7.80
C MET A 305 -4.94 24.12 -8.38
N TYR A 306 -3.98 25.06 -8.31
CA TYR A 306 -2.62 24.79 -8.76
C TYR A 306 -1.92 23.70 -7.95
N LEU A 307 -2.20 23.62 -6.64
CA LEU A 307 -1.69 22.56 -5.78
C LEU A 307 -2.24 21.18 -6.19
N LEU A 308 -3.51 21.09 -6.57
CA LEU A 308 -4.19 19.86 -7.03
C LEU A 308 -3.66 19.36 -8.38
N PHE A 309 -3.46 20.25 -9.35
CA PHE A 309 -2.86 19.88 -10.63
C PHE A 309 -1.37 19.54 -10.52
N GLY A 310 -0.73 19.95 -9.41
CA GLY A 310 0.68 19.73 -9.15
C GLY A 310 1.58 20.50 -10.10
N GLY A 311 2.87 20.16 -10.10
CA GLY A 311 3.83 20.77 -11.01
C GLY A 311 4.85 19.77 -11.54
N VAL A 312 5.45 20.14 -12.67
CA VAL A 312 6.42 19.28 -13.36
C VAL A 312 7.79 19.50 -12.76
N SER A 313 8.35 18.46 -12.15
CA SER A 313 9.74 18.45 -11.71
C SER A 313 10.68 18.59 -12.90
N LYS A 314 11.65 19.50 -12.82
CA LYS A 314 12.64 19.72 -13.88
C LYS A 314 13.99 19.19 -13.46
N GLN A 315 14.54 18.26 -14.25
CA GLN A 315 15.91 17.80 -14.08
C GLN A 315 16.84 18.67 -14.93
N LEU A 316 17.66 19.48 -14.28
CA LEU A 316 18.83 20.10 -14.89
C LEU A 316 20.05 19.18 -14.66
N PRO A 317 21.16 19.37 -15.40
CA PRO A 317 22.34 18.51 -15.32
C PRO A 317 22.89 18.33 -13.90
N ASP A 318 22.80 19.38 -13.06
CA ASP A 318 23.36 19.39 -11.70
C ASP A 318 22.32 19.46 -10.58
N ILE A 319 21.09 19.89 -10.87
CA ILE A 319 20.06 20.17 -9.85
C ILE A 319 18.70 19.67 -10.32
N THR A 320 18.01 18.96 -9.43
CA THR A 320 16.59 18.64 -9.58
C THR A 320 15.76 19.75 -8.93
N VAL A 321 14.99 20.47 -9.75
CA VAL A 321 14.08 21.52 -9.26
C VAL A 321 12.72 20.89 -8.97
N ARG A 322 12.24 21.09 -7.73
CA ARG A 322 10.93 20.63 -7.28
C ARG A 322 9.81 21.20 -8.16
N GLY A 323 8.82 20.35 -8.47
CA GLY A 323 7.59 20.79 -9.15
C GLY A 323 6.46 21.07 -8.17
N GLU A 324 6.53 20.52 -6.96
CA GLU A 324 5.50 20.57 -5.94
C GLU A 324 5.47 21.92 -5.24
N MET A 325 4.27 22.47 -5.07
CA MET A 325 4.02 23.74 -4.38
C MET A 325 3.58 23.49 -2.94
N ASN A 326 4.06 24.31 -2.01
CA ASN A 326 3.63 24.30 -0.62
C ASN A 326 2.85 25.57 -0.26
N ALA A 327 1.68 25.41 0.35
CA ALA A 327 0.82 26.53 0.75
C ALA A 327 0.47 26.49 2.24
N LEU A 328 0.47 27.67 2.88
CA LEU A 328 0.14 27.84 4.30
C LEU A 328 -1.03 28.80 4.48
N LEU A 329 -2.06 28.35 5.19
CA LEU A 329 -3.24 29.11 5.58
C LEU A 329 -3.13 29.53 7.05
N ILE A 330 -2.89 30.81 7.30
CA ILE A 330 -2.89 31.39 8.65
C ILE A 330 -4.17 32.15 8.83
N GLY A 331 -4.85 31.97 9.96
CA GLY A 331 -6.02 32.80 10.24
C GLY A 331 -6.60 32.60 11.61
N ASP A 332 -7.59 33.42 11.90
CA ASP A 332 -8.33 33.31 13.15
C ASP A 332 -9.11 31.99 13.20
N PRO A 333 -9.37 31.42 14.40
CA PRO A 333 -10.24 30.26 14.53
C PRO A 333 -11.64 30.57 13.99
N GLY A 334 -12.25 29.61 13.29
CA GLY A 334 -13.60 29.79 12.70
C GLY A 334 -13.61 30.25 11.24
N THR A 335 -12.46 30.51 10.62
CA THR A 335 -12.33 30.95 9.21
C THR A 335 -12.45 29.81 8.16
N ALA A 336 -13.08 28.68 8.50
CA ALA A 336 -13.26 27.50 7.65
C ALA A 336 -11.98 26.80 7.12
N LYS A 337 -10.78 27.13 7.62
CA LYS A 337 -9.49 26.53 7.23
C LYS A 337 -9.48 25.00 7.27
N SER A 338 -9.89 24.40 8.39
CA SER A 338 -9.92 22.95 8.55
C SER A 338 -10.88 22.27 7.56
N GLN A 339 -11.98 22.94 7.21
CA GLN A 339 -12.94 22.45 6.23
C GLN A 339 -12.34 22.46 4.81
N LEU A 340 -11.58 23.50 4.45
CA LEU A 340 -10.84 23.54 3.18
C LEU A 340 -9.83 22.38 3.09
N LEU A 341 -9.01 22.18 4.12
CA LEU A 341 -8.05 21.07 4.18
C LEU A 341 -8.73 19.71 3.99
N GLN A 342 -9.82 19.45 4.70
CA GLN A 342 -10.55 18.19 4.59
C GLN A 342 -11.17 18.00 3.20
N TYR A 343 -11.60 19.08 2.55
CA TYR A 343 -12.15 19.01 1.21
C TYR A 343 -11.07 18.68 0.17
N VAL A 344 -9.91 19.34 0.24
CA VAL A 344 -8.75 19.06 -0.63
C VAL A 344 -8.25 17.63 -0.44
N ALA A 345 -8.16 17.16 0.80
CA ALA A 345 -7.76 15.78 1.10
C ALA A 345 -8.73 14.72 0.55
N ARG A 346 -10.00 15.07 0.29
CA ARG A 346 -10.99 14.15 -0.30
C ARG A 346 -10.96 14.13 -1.82
N ILE A 347 -10.67 15.26 -2.45
CA ILE A 347 -10.63 15.38 -3.92
C ILE A 347 -9.30 14.90 -4.48
N ALA A 348 -8.20 15.18 -3.78
CA ALA A 348 -6.89 14.75 -4.25
C ALA A 348 -6.82 13.21 -4.24
N PRO A 349 -6.38 12.56 -5.34
CA PRO A 349 -6.28 11.10 -5.41
C PRO A 349 -5.41 10.54 -4.28
N ARG A 350 -4.36 11.29 -3.90
CA ARG A 350 -3.47 10.96 -2.78
C ARG A 350 -3.54 12.02 -1.68
N GLY A 351 -4.75 12.45 -1.36
CA GLY A 351 -5.03 13.40 -0.29
C GLY A 351 -5.04 12.73 1.08
N LEU A 352 -4.19 13.21 2.00
CA LEU A 352 -4.19 12.75 3.38
C LEU A 352 -4.39 13.91 4.33
N TYR A 353 -5.37 13.80 5.22
CA TYR A 353 -5.61 14.78 6.28
C TYR A 353 -5.02 14.29 7.60
N THR A 354 -4.19 15.13 8.22
CA THR A 354 -3.60 14.87 9.54
C THR A 354 -3.62 16.13 10.40
N SER A 355 -3.71 15.96 11.72
CA SER A 355 -3.61 17.04 12.70
C SER A 355 -2.23 17.03 13.35
N GLY A 356 -1.60 18.19 13.46
CA GLY A 356 -0.29 18.37 14.09
C GLY A 356 -0.22 17.95 15.57
N ARG A 357 -1.36 17.79 16.25
CA ARG A 357 -1.45 17.34 17.65
C ARG A 357 -1.80 15.85 17.79
N GLY A 358 -2.54 15.29 16.83
CA GLY A 358 -3.17 13.97 16.89
C GLY A 358 -2.35 12.82 16.29
N THR A 359 -1.13 13.09 15.83
CA THR A 359 -0.26 12.11 15.20
C THR A 359 0.22 11.02 16.17
N THR A 360 0.08 9.76 15.77
CA THR A 360 0.57 8.56 16.49
C THR A 360 2.10 8.49 16.52
N ALA A 361 2.69 7.43 17.10
CA ALA A 361 4.15 7.26 17.18
C ALA A 361 4.87 7.31 15.82
N ALA A 362 4.19 6.93 14.73
CA ALA A 362 4.60 7.20 13.34
C ALA A 362 4.10 8.58 12.89
N GLY A 363 2.79 8.81 13.01
CA GLY A 363 2.25 10.16 12.94
C GLY A 363 2.46 10.81 11.58
N LEU A 364 3.30 11.85 11.56
CA LEU A 364 3.64 12.57 10.34
C LEU A 364 4.78 11.91 9.55
N THR A 365 5.61 11.13 10.25
CA THR A 365 6.92 10.65 9.81
C THR A 365 6.97 9.12 9.89
N ALA A 366 8.07 8.50 9.47
CA ALA A 366 8.21 7.07 9.72
C ALA A 366 8.73 6.79 11.15
N ALA A 367 8.19 5.75 11.78
CA ALA A 367 8.64 5.31 13.10
C ALA A 367 9.04 3.84 13.11
N VAL A 368 9.98 3.55 14.02
CA VAL A 368 10.45 2.19 14.25
C VAL A 368 9.72 1.62 15.45
N ILE A 369 8.91 0.59 15.21
CA ILE A 369 8.12 -0.09 16.24
C ILE A 369 8.75 -1.44 16.55
N ARG A 370 8.89 -1.74 17.84
CA ARG A 370 9.33 -3.06 18.31
C ARG A 370 8.17 -4.05 18.31
N GLU A 371 8.36 -5.18 17.65
CA GLU A 371 7.39 -6.28 17.63
C GLU A 371 7.47 -7.12 18.90
N LYS A 372 6.39 -7.88 19.13
CA LYS A 372 6.33 -8.90 20.19
C LYS A 372 7.39 -9.99 20.04
N GLY A 373 7.96 -10.16 18.84
CA GLY A 373 9.08 -11.05 18.54
C GLY A 373 10.47 -10.44 18.76
N GLY A 374 10.57 -9.21 19.28
CA GLY A 374 11.83 -8.53 19.56
C GLY A 374 12.45 -7.80 18.36
N SER A 375 11.96 -8.07 17.15
CA SER A 375 12.33 -7.40 15.90
C SER A 375 11.84 -5.96 15.84
N MET A 376 12.66 -5.10 15.25
CA MET A 376 12.27 -3.74 14.89
C MET A 376 11.67 -3.75 13.47
N SER A 377 10.60 -2.99 13.25
CA SER A 377 9.98 -2.83 11.94
C SER A 377 9.67 -1.36 11.68
N LEU A 378 9.74 -0.95 10.43
CA LEU A 378 9.49 0.42 10.00
C LEU A 378 8.00 0.60 9.65
N GLU A 379 7.37 1.63 10.20
CA GLU A 379 6.00 2.06 9.89
C GLU A 379 6.05 3.42 9.20
N ALA A 380 5.39 3.55 8.04
CA ALA A 380 5.33 4.79 7.27
C ALA A 380 4.32 5.79 7.88
N GLY A 381 4.68 7.07 7.91
CA GLY A 381 3.81 8.16 8.34
C GLY A 381 3.05 8.84 7.21
N ALA A 382 2.28 9.86 7.58
CA ALA A 382 1.42 10.60 6.68
C ALA A 382 2.11 11.12 5.41
N LEU A 383 3.30 11.72 5.54
CA LEU A 383 4.03 12.30 4.39
C LEU A 383 4.53 11.23 3.41
N VAL A 384 4.93 10.06 3.91
CA VAL A 384 5.43 8.98 3.05
C VAL A 384 4.27 8.31 2.30
N LEU A 385 3.12 8.15 2.96
CA LEU A 385 1.91 7.59 2.34
C LEU A 385 1.37 8.51 1.23
N ALA A 386 1.52 9.82 1.42
CA ALA A 386 1.08 10.84 0.47
C ALA A 386 2.09 11.14 -0.66
N ASP A 387 3.17 10.36 -0.87
CA ASP A 387 4.18 10.56 -1.95
C ASP A 387 3.51 10.86 -3.31
N LYS A 388 3.94 11.90 -4.04
CA LYS A 388 3.28 12.41 -5.27
C LYS A 388 1.81 12.83 -5.11
N GLY A 389 1.37 13.09 -3.90
CA GLY A 389 0.02 13.53 -3.55
C GLY A 389 0.02 14.83 -2.77
N ILE A 390 -1.03 15.02 -1.97
CA ILE A 390 -1.21 16.21 -1.13
C ILE A 390 -1.34 15.80 0.33
N ALA A 391 -0.44 16.33 1.17
CA ALA A 391 -0.52 16.21 2.61
C ALA A 391 -1.18 17.47 3.20
N CYS A 392 -2.39 17.30 3.73
CA CYS A 392 -3.14 18.35 4.43
C CYS A 392 -2.86 18.27 5.93
N ILE A 393 -2.21 19.31 6.49
CA ILE A 393 -1.79 19.37 7.90
C ILE A 393 -2.56 20.48 8.62
N ASP A 394 -3.43 20.12 9.56
CA ASP A 394 -4.11 21.10 10.43
C ASP A 394 -3.34 21.32 11.74
N GLU A 395 -3.56 22.48 12.38
CA GLU A 395 -2.91 22.88 13.64
C GLU A 395 -1.37 22.75 13.61
N MET A 396 -0.75 23.17 12.51
CA MET A 396 0.70 23.07 12.34
C MET A 396 1.49 23.83 13.42
N ASP A 397 0.90 24.86 14.04
CA ASP A 397 1.48 25.59 15.16
C ASP A 397 1.64 24.72 16.43
N LYS A 398 0.81 23.69 16.60
CA LYS A 398 0.81 22.76 17.75
C LYS A 398 1.66 21.51 17.55
N MET A 399 2.43 21.47 16.46
CA MET A 399 3.26 20.32 16.11
C MET A 399 4.45 20.15 17.06
N ARG A 400 4.77 18.87 17.35
CA ARG A 400 5.91 18.49 18.17
C ARG A 400 7.24 18.85 17.48
N PRO A 401 8.30 19.18 18.24
CA PRO A 401 9.60 19.51 17.65
C PRO A 401 10.21 18.39 16.78
N GLU A 402 9.95 17.12 17.12
CA GLU A 402 10.41 15.95 16.36
C GLU A 402 9.81 15.89 14.94
N ASP A 403 8.51 16.13 14.81
CA ASP A 403 7.81 16.16 13.52
C ASP A 403 8.25 17.36 12.66
N ARG A 404 8.62 18.50 13.29
CA ARG A 404 9.12 19.68 12.58
C ARG A 404 10.42 19.39 11.82
N VAL A 405 11.32 18.57 12.38
CA VAL A 405 12.58 18.19 11.71
C VAL A 405 12.29 17.38 10.44
N ALA A 406 11.32 16.46 10.49
CA ALA A 406 10.97 15.66 9.34
C ALA A 406 10.22 16.46 8.27
N ILE A 407 9.38 17.43 8.64
CA ILE A 407 8.80 18.37 7.66
C ILE A 407 9.90 19.16 6.97
N HIS A 408 10.89 19.63 7.72
CA HIS A 408 12.02 20.35 7.14
C HIS A 408 12.74 19.51 6.09
N GLU A 409 12.98 18.23 6.39
CA GLU A 409 13.59 17.31 5.43
C GLU A 409 12.66 17.07 4.23
N ALA A 410 11.39 16.78 4.47
CA ALA A 410 10.42 16.48 3.42
C ALA A 410 10.20 17.66 2.46
N MET A 411 10.10 18.90 2.96
CA MET A 411 9.91 20.09 2.12
C MET A 411 11.14 20.49 1.31
N GLU A 412 12.33 20.10 1.75
CA GLU A 412 13.61 20.47 1.13
C GLU A 412 14.12 19.38 0.18
N GLN A 413 14.17 18.14 0.66
CA GLN A 413 14.80 17.00 -0.02
C GLN A 413 13.78 16.05 -0.64
N HIS A 414 12.49 16.22 -0.32
CA HIS A 414 11.40 15.32 -0.73
C HIS A 414 11.63 13.87 -0.25
N THR A 415 12.34 13.74 0.86
CA THR A 415 12.63 12.47 1.53
C THR A 415 12.47 12.62 3.04
N VAL A 416 12.25 11.49 3.71
CA VAL A 416 12.24 11.38 5.17
C VAL A 416 13.22 10.28 5.57
N SER A 417 14.27 10.66 6.28
CA SER A 417 15.28 9.77 6.81
C SER A 417 14.93 9.34 8.23
N VAL A 418 15.03 8.04 8.49
CA VAL A 418 14.80 7.48 9.83
C VAL A 418 15.99 6.64 10.21
N ALA A 419 16.66 7.05 11.29
CA ALA A 419 17.76 6.34 11.93
C ALA A 419 17.38 6.05 13.40
N LYS A 420 16.57 5.01 13.62
CA LYS A 420 16.12 4.60 14.98
C LYS A 420 16.17 3.09 15.12
N GLY A 421 16.53 2.60 16.31
CA GLY A 421 16.49 1.16 16.62
C GLY A 421 17.39 0.28 15.74
N GLY A 422 18.49 0.82 15.20
CA GLY A 422 19.41 0.09 14.31
C GLY A 422 18.98 0.02 12.84
N ILE A 423 17.84 0.62 12.48
CA ILE A 423 17.37 0.74 11.10
C ILE A 423 17.73 2.14 10.61
N VAL A 424 18.49 2.21 9.52
CA VAL A 424 18.76 3.45 8.77
C VAL A 424 18.06 3.30 7.43
N ALA A 425 17.01 4.06 7.19
CA ALA A 425 16.23 4.02 5.96
C ALA A 425 15.85 5.43 5.51
N THR A 426 15.85 5.64 4.19
CA THR A 426 15.39 6.87 3.55
C THR A 426 14.13 6.56 2.75
N LEU A 427 13.02 7.21 3.10
CA LEU A 427 11.73 7.04 2.44
C LEU A 427 11.44 8.26 1.57
N ASN A 428 10.76 8.04 0.44
CA ASN A 428 10.37 9.13 -0.45
C ASN A 428 9.10 9.83 0.08
N ALA A 429 9.08 11.15 0.01
CA ALA A 429 7.98 11.99 0.45
C ALA A 429 7.84 13.22 -0.48
N ARG A 430 7.72 12.99 -1.79
CA ARG A 430 7.52 14.05 -2.79
C ARG A 430 6.08 14.55 -2.76
N THR A 431 5.70 15.22 -1.69
CA THR A 431 4.31 15.60 -1.43
C THR A 431 4.16 17.10 -1.47
N ALA A 432 3.07 17.59 -2.08
CA ALA A 432 2.66 18.97 -1.89
C ALA A 432 2.04 19.12 -0.49
N ILE A 433 2.46 20.12 0.28
CA ILE A 433 1.95 20.35 1.63
C ILE A 433 0.97 21.52 1.61
N LEU A 434 -0.25 21.26 2.07
CA LEU A 434 -1.24 22.29 2.39
C LEU A 434 -1.42 22.32 3.91
N ALA A 435 -0.97 23.39 4.55
CA ALA A 435 -0.99 23.50 6.01
C ALA A 435 -1.95 24.59 6.49
N ALA A 436 -2.56 24.39 7.65
CA ALA A 436 -3.26 25.43 8.39
C ALA A 436 -2.61 25.67 9.76
N ALA A 437 -2.51 26.95 10.13
CA ALA A 437 -1.97 27.38 11.41
C ALA A 437 -2.88 28.45 12.04
N ASN A 438 -2.86 28.50 13.37
CA ASN A 438 -3.53 29.54 14.14
C ASN A 438 -2.49 30.56 14.67
N PRO A 439 -2.83 31.86 14.74
CA PRO A 439 -1.96 32.87 15.34
C PRO A 439 -1.76 32.58 16.84
N ALA A 440 -0.58 32.94 17.36
CA ALA A 440 -0.18 32.60 18.73
C ALA A 440 -1.12 33.18 19.81
N LEU A 441 -1.69 34.35 19.55
CA LEU A 441 -2.62 35.05 20.44
C LEU A 441 -4.10 34.76 20.12
N GLY A 442 -4.39 33.81 19.23
CA GLY A 442 -5.75 33.45 18.80
C GLY A 442 -6.40 34.45 17.84
N ARG A 443 -5.88 35.68 17.73
CA ARG A 443 -6.22 36.64 16.66
C ARG A 443 -4.99 37.16 15.95
N TYR A 444 -5.11 37.42 14.66
CA TYR A 444 -4.04 37.98 13.85
C TYR A 444 -3.90 39.49 14.12
N GLU A 445 -2.74 39.94 14.60
CA GLU A 445 -2.46 41.37 14.80
C GLU A 445 -1.82 42.00 13.54
N PRO A 446 -2.45 43.00 12.89
CA PRO A 446 -1.91 43.63 11.68
C PRO A 446 -0.60 44.40 11.90
N HIS A 447 -0.34 44.83 13.14
CA HIS A 447 0.82 45.64 13.49
C HIS A 447 2.10 44.83 13.71
N ARG A 448 2.00 43.50 13.79
CA ARG A 448 3.14 42.59 13.91
C ARG A 448 3.46 41.93 12.59
N THR A 449 4.70 41.48 12.44
CA THR A 449 5.11 40.71 11.27
C THR A 449 4.43 39.33 11.25
N VAL A 450 4.36 38.70 10.07
CA VAL A 450 3.78 37.35 9.94
C VAL A 450 4.54 36.33 10.81
N ALA A 451 5.88 36.46 10.88
CA ALA A 451 6.74 35.60 11.67
C ALA A 451 6.50 35.74 13.18
N GLU A 452 6.20 36.94 13.67
CA GLU A 452 5.89 37.17 15.09
C GLU A 452 4.47 36.73 15.48
N ASN A 453 3.54 36.77 14.52
CA ASN A 453 2.16 36.32 14.72
C ASN A 453 2.04 34.80 14.85
N ILE A 454 3.01 34.03 14.34
CA ILE A 454 2.96 32.57 14.27
C ILE A 454 4.05 31.95 15.14
N SER A 455 3.72 30.89 15.88
CA SER A 455 4.70 30.13 16.66
C SER A 455 5.49 29.11 15.83
N LEU A 456 5.94 29.50 14.63
CA LEU A 456 6.72 28.65 13.71
C LEU A 456 8.08 29.30 13.41
N PRO A 457 9.16 28.49 13.31
CA PRO A 457 10.47 28.99 12.88
C PRO A 457 10.43 29.59 11.47
N VAL A 458 11.19 30.67 11.25
CA VAL A 458 11.34 31.33 9.94
C VAL A 458 11.87 30.37 8.87
N THR A 459 12.67 29.38 9.27
CA THR A 459 13.19 28.33 8.39
C THR A 459 12.08 27.47 7.78
N ILE A 460 10.93 27.31 8.44
CA ILE A 460 9.78 26.60 7.87
C ILE A 460 9.00 27.55 6.95
N LEU A 461 8.77 28.78 7.41
CA LEU A 461 8.02 29.78 6.64
C LEU A 461 8.66 30.07 5.28
N SER A 462 10.00 30.10 5.20
CA SER A 462 10.71 30.31 3.94
C SER A 462 10.58 29.18 2.93
N ARG A 463 10.07 28.01 3.33
CA ARG A 463 9.87 26.84 2.45
C ARG A 463 8.47 26.76 1.85
N PHE A 464 7.53 27.53 2.40
CA PHE A 464 6.22 27.72 1.80
C PHE A 464 6.30 28.74 0.68
N ASP A 465 5.77 28.37 -0.48
CA ASP A 465 5.76 29.25 -1.65
C ASP A 465 4.65 30.29 -1.53
N LEU A 466 3.50 29.88 -0.98
CA LEU A 466 2.33 30.73 -0.80
C LEU A 466 1.90 30.77 0.67
N ILE A 467 1.76 31.98 1.20
CA ILE A 467 1.31 32.22 2.57
C ILE A 467 0.07 33.11 2.52
N PHE A 468 -1.08 32.56 2.91
CA PHE A 468 -2.35 33.29 2.95
C PHE A 468 -2.70 33.66 4.38
N VAL A 469 -3.08 34.92 4.59
CA VAL A 469 -3.56 35.42 5.88
C VAL A 469 -5.06 35.67 5.77
N LEU A 470 -5.83 34.85 6.48
CA LEU A 470 -7.28 34.91 6.62
C LEU A 470 -7.62 35.71 7.87
N ARG A 471 -8.23 36.88 7.69
CA ARG A 471 -8.65 37.75 8.79
C ARG A 471 -10.17 37.80 8.84
N ASP A 472 -10.73 37.66 10.02
CA ASP A 472 -12.15 37.88 10.24
C ASP A 472 -12.42 39.38 10.49
N ILE A 473 -12.71 40.11 9.41
CA ILE A 473 -13.04 41.54 9.48
C ILE A 473 -14.54 41.70 9.24
N PRO A 474 -15.32 42.15 10.23
CA PRO A 474 -16.77 42.25 10.11
C PRO A 474 -17.14 43.26 9.04
N ASN A 475 -17.95 42.85 8.07
CA ASN A 475 -18.45 43.70 7.00
C ASN A 475 -19.90 43.33 6.67
N LYS A 476 -20.81 44.29 6.91
CA LYS A 476 -22.26 44.10 6.76
C LYS A 476 -22.69 43.53 5.40
N GLU A 477 -22.06 43.97 4.30
CA GLU A 477 -22.43 43.48 2.95
C GLU A 477 -21.93 42.06 2.69
N ALA A 478 -20.68 41.77 3.08
CA ALA A 478 -20.07 40.45 2.91
C ALA A 478 -20.72 39.42 3.83
N ASP A 479 -20.96 39.78 5.09
CA ASP A 479 -21.62 38.94 6.09
C ASP A 479 -23.07 38.64 5.68
N GLY A 480 -23.76 39.59 5.05
CA GLY A 480 -25.09 39.41 4.47
C GLY A 480 -25.10 38.33 3.38
N LYS A 481 -24.21 38.45 2.39
CA LYS A 481 -24.07 37.46 1.30
C LYS A 481 -23.63 36.09 1.81
N MET A 482 -22.70 36.05 2.77
CA MET A 482 -22.25 34.81 3.40
C MET A 482 -23.38 34.12 4.15
N SER A 483 -24.18 34.88 4.91
CA SER A 483 -25.33 34.36 5.64
C SER A 483 -26.39 33.81 4.69
N GLU A 484 -26.68 34.51 3.59
CA GLU A 484 -27.58 34.03 2.54
C GLU A 484 -27.09 32.71 1.95
N HIS A 485 -25.80 32.61 1.60
CA HIS A 485 -25.18 31.38 1.10
C HIS A 485 -25.30 30.21 2.09
N ILE A 486 -25.04 30.44 3.38
CA ILE A 486 -25.16 29.42 4.43
C ILE A 486 -26.62 28.97 4.59
N LEU A 487 -27.56 29.92 4.60
CA LEU A 487 -29.00 29.62 4.68
C LEU A 487 -29.48 28.84 3.47
N GLU A 488 -28.98 29.12 2.26
CA GLU A 488 -29.29 28.36 1.06
C GLU A 488 -28.77 26.92 1.12
N ILE A 489 -27.52 26.71 1.57
CA ILE A 489 -26.95 25.37 1.80
C ILE A 489 -27.85 24.57 2.74
N HIS A 490 -28.22 25.17 3.87
CA HIS A 490 -29.05 24.52 4.89
C HIS A 490 -30.48 24.25 4.41
N ARG A 491 -31.04 25.13 3.56
CA ARG A 491 -32.40 24.99 3.02
C ARG A 491 -32.50 23.93 1.93
N LYS A 492 -31.48 23.77 1.09
CA LYS A 492 -31.46 22.78 -0.01
C LYS A 492 -30.93 21.41 0.42
N GLY A 493 -30.19 21.31 1.52
CA GLY A 493 -29.53 20.07 1.96
C GLY A 493 -28.39 19.61 1.03
N LEU A 494 -28.10 20.42 0.00
CA LEU A 494 -27.06 20.29 -1.02
C LEU A 494 -26.46 21.70 -1.21
N SER A 495 -25.18 21.78 -1.58
CA SER A 495 -24.54 23.06 -1.87
C SER A 495 -25.31 23.82 -2.97
N PRO A 496 -25.55 25.14 -2.83
CA PRO A 496 -26.41 25.91 -3.74
C PRO A 496 -25.83 26.07 -5.15
N VAL A 497 -24.54 25.79 -5.30
CA VAL A 497 -23.85 25.66 -6.59
C VAL A 497 -23.59 24.16 -6.79
N GLU A 498 -24.31 23.53 -7.74
CA GLU A 498 -23.88 22.24 -8.29
C GLU A 498 -22.48 22.47 -8.85
N ALA A 499 -21.51 21.63 -8.48
CA ALA A 499 -20.18 21.72 -9.08
C ALA A 499 -20.38 21.55 -10.59
N PRO A 500 -20.02 22.53 -11.44
CA PRO A 500 -20.22 22.43 -12.88
C PRO A 500 -19.43 21.28 -13.53
N ILE A 501 -18.51 20.67 -12.77
CA ILE A 501 -17.74 19.48 -13.11
C ILE A 501 -17.81 18.57 -11.88
N ASP A 502 -18.20 17.32 -12.08
CA ASP A 502 -18.24 16.31 -11.02
C ASP A 502 -16.82 15.97 -10.56
N ALA A 503 -16.64 15.58 -9.29
CA ALA A 503 -15.30 15.31 -8.75
C ALA A 503 -14.65 14.04 -9.34
N GLU A 504 -15.45 13.20 -10.02
CA GLU A 504 -15.03 11.96 -10.68
C GLU A 504 -14.75 12.14 -12.20
N LEU A 505 -15.04 13.32 -12.77
CA LEU A 505 -14.78 13.71 -14.17
C LEU A 505 -13.46 14.47 -14.28
#